data_AF-A0A7C3S6A8-F1
#
_entry.id   AF-A0A7C3S6A8-F1
#
_cell.length_a   1.000
_cell.length_b   1.000
_cell.length_c   1.000
_cell.angle_alpha   90.00
_cell.angle_beta   90.00
_cell.angle_gamma   90.00
#
_symmetry.space_group_name_H-M   'P 1'
#
loop_
_entity.id
_entity.type
_entity.pdbx_description
1 polymer ?
#
loop_
_entity_poly.entity_id
_entity_poly.type
_entity_poly.pdbx_seq_one_letter_code
_entity_poly.pdbx_strand_id
1 'polypeptide(L)' 'MAVSIAREKNVSANDALAYVCMRANGIREIYSFDRHFDQFSDITRMPEI' A
#
# COMPACT_ATOMS: atom_id res chain seq x y z
N MET A 1 -0.80 -12.66 6.49
CA MET A 1 -1.28 -11.99 5.26
C MET A 1 -0.46 -10.75 4.95
N ALA A 2 -0.43 -9.72 5.81
CA ALA A 2 0.42 -8.53 5.61
C ALA A 2 1.93 -8.87 5.49
N VAL A 3 2.45 -9.76 6.33
CA VAL A 3 3.88 -10.16 6.28
C VAL A 3 4.25 -10.85 4.97
N SER A 4 3.32 -11.58 4.33
CA SER A 4 3.56 -12.20 3.01
C SER A 4 3.64 -11.14 1.92
N ILE A 5 2.72 -10.18 1.92
CA ILE A 5 2.71 -9.04 0.99
C ILE A 5 3.99 -8.20 1.14
N ALA A 6 4.42 -7.94 2.38
CA ALA A 6 5.66 -7.22 2.66
C ALA A 6 6.87 -7.89 2.00
N ARG A 7 6.95 -9.22 2.06
CA ARG A 7 8.04 -10.00 1.44
C ARG A 7 7.93 -10.07 -0.08
N GLU A 8 6.73 -10.24 -0.62
CA GLU A 8 6.50 -10.35 -2.07
C GLU A 8 6.72 -9.01 -2.80
N LYS A 9 6.32 -7.91 -2.17
CA LYS A 9 6.45 -6.55 -2.72
C LYS A 9 7.70 -5.82 -2.26
N ASN A 10 8.49 -6.44 -1.38
CA ASN A 10 9.68 -5.83 -0.77
C ASN A 10 9.38 -4.46 -0.15
N VAL A 11 8.28 -4.38 0.60
CA VAL A 11 7.82 -3.18 1.33
C VAL A 11 7.93 -3.39 2.84
N SER A 12 7.86 -2.32 3.61
CA SER A 12 7.89 -2.45 5.07
C SER A 12 6.65 -3.18 5.60
N ALA A 13 6.76 -3.73 6.81
CA ALA A 13 5.60 -4.34 7.47
C ALA A 13 4.45 -3.32 7.68
N ASN A 14 4.78 -2.03 7.84
CA ASN A 14 3.80 -0.97 7.98
C ASN A 14 3.05 -0.73 6.67
N ASP A 15 3.75 -0.64 5.54
CA ASP A 15 3.13 -0.39 4.24
C ASP A 15 2.20 -1.53 3.84
N ALA A 16 2.63 -2.78 4.11
CA ALA A 16 1.80 -3.95 3.89
C ALA A 16 0.57 -3.97 4.81
N LEU A 17 0.69 -3.51 6.07
CA LEU A 17 -0.44 -3.38 6.98
C LEU A 17 -1.43 -2.31 6.50
N ALA A 18 -0.92 -1.13 6.12
CA ALA A 18 -1.73 -0.05 5.56
C ALA A 18 -2.50 -0.53 4.32
N TYR A 19 -1.84 -1.20 3.39
CA TYR A 19 -2.47 -1.77 2.20
C TYR A 19 -3.57 -2.78 2.54
N VAL A 20 -3.32 -3.71 3.47
CA VAL A 20 -4.35 -4.68 3.90
C VAL A 20 -5.55 -3.98 4.54
N CYS A 21 -5.33 -2.97 5.37
CA CYS A 21 -6.41 -2.17 5.97
C CYS A 21 -7.22 -1.43 4.91
N MET A 22 -6.56 -0.84 3.90
CA MET A 22 -7.23 -0.17 2.78
C MET A 22 -8.13 -1.14 2.01
N ARG A 23 -7.59 -2.31 1.66
CA ARG A 23 -8.33 -3.40 0.98
C ARG A 23 -9.57 -3.83 1.75
N ALA A 24 -9.44 -4.02 3.07
CA ALA A 24 -10.53 -4.46 3.92
C ALA A 24 -11.68 -3.44 4.02
N ASN A 25 -11.37 -2.15 3.85
CA ASN A 25 -12.34 -1.05 3.94
C ASN A 25 -12.74 -0.49 2.56
N GLY A 26 -12.28 -1.07 1.46
CA GLY A 26 -12.56 -0.57 0.11
C GLY A 26 -11.94 0.78 -0.22
N ILE A 27 -10.89 1.18 0.51
CA ILE A 27 -10.17 2.45 0.29
C ILE A 27 -9.22 2.28 -0.89
N ARG A 28 -9.32 3.21 -1.85
CA ARG A 28 -8.55 3.17 -3.11
C ARG A 28 -7.50 4.26 -3.23
N GLU A 29 -7.47 5.23 -2.31
CA GLU A 29 -6.56 6.37 -2.38
C GLU A 29 -5.81 6.48 -1.05
N ILE A 30 -4.50 6.71 -1.13
CA ILE A 30 -3.65 6.95 0.04
C ILE A 30 -2.87 8.23 -0.13
N TYR A 31 -2.95 9.12 0.85
CA TYR A 31 -2.06 10.26 0.91
C TYR A 31 -0.72 9.84 1.51
N SER A 32 0.33 9.80 0.70
CA SER A 32 1.66 9.37 1.14
C SER A 32 2.75 9.90 0.20
N PHE A 33 3.91 10.17 0.77
CA PHE A 33 5.13 10.50 0.03
C PHE A 33 6.00 9.27 -0.27
N ASP A 34 5.64 8.11 0.27
CA ASP A 34 6.36 6.87 0.04
C ASP A 34 5.94 6.22 -1.29
N ARG A 35 6.88 6.11 -2.23
CA ARG A 35 6.67 5.51 -3.55
C ARG A 35 6.48 4.00 -3.52
N HIS A 36 6.68 3.33 -2.38
CA HIS A 36 6.33 1.91 -2.23
C HIS A 36 4.86 1.64 -2.56
N PHE A 37 3.96 2.60 -2.36
CA PHE A 37 2.55 2.42 -2.68
C PHE A 37 2.26 2.40 -4.20
N ASP A 38 3.16 2.91 -5.03
CA ASP A 38 3.02 2.90 -6.50
C ASP A 38 3.10 1.47 -7.08
N GLN A 39 3.52 0.50 -6.27
CA GLN A 39 3.63 -0.93 -6.64
C GLN A 39 2.30 -1.69 -6.61
N PHE A 40 1.26 -1.09 -6.03
CA PHE A 40 -0.06 -1.68 -5.87
C PHE A 40 -0.99 -1.11 -6.93
N SER A 41 -1.42 -1.96 -7.87
CA SER A 41 -2.23 -1.52 -9.03
C SER A 41 -3.66 -1.13 -8.71
N ASP A 42 -4.14 -1.43 -7.50
CA ASP A 42 -5.52 -1.25 -7.08
C ASP A 42 -5.72 -0.09 -6.10
N ILE A 43 -4.65 0.64 -5.79
CA ILE A 43 -4.70 1.88 -5.01
C ILE A 43 -3.92 2.99 -5.74
N THR A 44 -4.30 4.24 -5.51
CA THR A 44 -3.63 5.42 -6.06
C THR A 44 -2.96 6.20 -4.93
N ARG A 45 -1.65 6.46 -5.04
CA ARG A 45 -0.92 7.31 -4.09
C ARG A 45 -1.06 8.78 -4.48
N MET A 46 -1.49 9.60 -3.54
CA MET A 46 -1.61 11.06 -3.68
C MET A 46 -0.56 11.78 -2.81
N PRO A 47 -0.03 12.94 -3.25
CA PRO A 47 -0.20 13.51 -4.58
C PRO A 47 0.59 12.71 -5.64
N GLU A 48 0.10 12.76 -6.88
CA GLU A 48 0.86 12.36 -8.07
C GLU A 48 1.95 13.42 -8.32
N ILE A 49 3.15 13.16 -7.80
CA ILE A 49 4.37 13.99 -7.90
C ILE A 49 5.53 13.19 -8.46
#